data_AF-A0AA96MSH4-F1
#
_entry.id   AF-A0AA96MSH4-F1
#
_cell.length_a   1.000
_cell.length_b   1.000
_cell.length_c   1.000
_cell.angle_alpha   90.00
_cell.angle_beta   90.00
_cell.angle_gamma   90.00
#
_symmetry.space_group_name_H-M   'P 1'
#
loop_
_entity.id
_entity.type
_entity.pdbx_description
1 polymer ?
#
loop_
_entity_poly.entity_id
_entity_poly.type
_entity_poly.pdbx_seq_one_letter_code
_entity_poly.pdbx_strand_id
1 'polypeptide(L)'
;MDRLKDEFLEELAKHLYNHSEKESILKEYDAHLDNLLVELFKLEDESEIRDQVYSRFGTPEEIAAIWKEELSITPSNMKWLFIAVNILFFAAGSVLTLAHNLLDWSWLTSLWVQLTSFPILIALIYLFFWALLGYEIGRGFGHKGKSLMKTTFFLALVPNLILMVLTIFRIIPHEWFSPLLTETFIGICILMTLLLYPVCLISYRWGKKASV
;
A
#
# COMPACT_ATOMS: atom_id res chain seq x y z
N MET A 1 13.55 38.61 -10.13
CA MET A 1 13.78 37.21 -9.75
C MET A 1 12.47 36.51 -9.44
N ASP A 2 11.55 37.14 -8.68
CA ASP A 2 10.21 36.60 -8.42
C ASP A 2 9.44 36.24 -9.72
N ARG A 3 9.54 37.05 -10.78
CA ARG A 3 8.91 36.75 -12.07
C ARG A 3 9.37 35.43 -12.70
N LEU A 4 10.67 35.11 -12.62
CA LEU A 4 11.22 33.85 -13.16
C LEU A 4 10.68 32.63 -12.39
N LYS A 5 10.60 32.78 -11.07
CA LYS A 5 10.07 31.76 -10.17
C LYS A 5 8.60 31.50 -10.46
N ASP A 6 7.81 32.57 -10.58
CA ASP A 6 6.39 32.50 -10.89
C ASP A 6 6.14 31.87 -12.27
N GLU A 7 6.91 32.27 -13.29
CA GLU A 7 6.85 31.67 -14.63
C GLU A 7 7.14 30.16 -14.58
N PHE A 8 8.19 29.74 -13.86
CA PHE A 8 8.56 28.33 -13.72
C PHE A 8 7.47 27.52 -13.01
N LEU A 9 6.94 28.03 -11.90
CA LEU A 9 5.91 27.35 -11.11
C LEU A 9 4.58 27.28 -11.86
N GLU A 10 4.20 28.32 -12.60
CA GLU A 10 3.02 28.28 -13.46
C GLU A 10 3.15 27.25 -14.57
N GLU A 11 4.30 27.17 -15.21
CA GLU A 11 4.56 26.20 -16.27
C GLU A 11 4.57 24.77 -15.72
N LEU A 12 5.20 24.54 -14.57
CA LEU A 12 5.15 23.26 -13.86
C LEU A 12 3.71 22.91 -13.47
N ALA A 13 2.94 23.88 -12.96
CA ALA A 13 1.54 23.68 -12.58
C ALA A 13 0.64 23.30 -13.78
N LYS A 14 0.94 23.81 -14.99
CA LYS A 14 0.25 23.44 -16.23
C LYS A 14 0.55 21.99 -16.61
N HIS A 15 1.83 21.59 -16.58
CA HIS A 15 2.24 20.23 -16.94
C HIS A 15 1.80 19.17 -15.91
N LEU A 16 1.71 19.52 -14.62
CA LEU A 16 1.17 18.63 -13.57
C LEU A 16 -0.36 18.42 -13.68
N TYR A 17 -1.10 19.24 -14.43
CA TYR A 17 -2.55 19.14 -14.63
C TYR A 17 -3.34 18.86 -13.32
N ASN A 18 -3.95 17.67 -13.19
CA ASN A 18 -4.74 17.18 -12.05
C ASN A 18 -3.92 16.23 -11.13
N HIS A 19 -2.61 16.46 -10.98
CA HIS A 19 -1.78 15.67 -10.06
C HIS A 19 -2.34 15.78 -8.62
N SER A 20 -2.60 14.65 -7.97
CA SER A 20 -3.19 14.62 -6.61
C SER A 20 -2.33 15.31 -5.55
N GLU A 21 -1.04 15.44 -5.83
CA GLU A 21 -0.05 16.10 -4.97
C GLU A 21 0.46 17.43 -5.54
N LYS A 22 -0.21 18.00 -6.55
CA LYS A 22 0.19 19.23 -7.24
C LYS A 22 0.62 20.35 -6.29
N GLU A 23 -0.20 20.67 -5.29
CA GLU A 23 0.12 21.73 -4.32
C GLU A 23 1.37 21.43 -3.48
N SER A 24 1.62 20.15 -3.17
CA SER A 24 2.79 19.73 -2.39
C SER A 24 4.06 19.87 -3.21
N ILE A 25 4.02 19.40 -4.47
CA ILE A 25 5.13 19.48 -5.41
C ILE A 25 5.47 20.95 -5.68
N LEU A 26 4.47 21.77 -5.98
CA LEU A 26 4.69 23.19 -6.23
C LEU A 26 5.33 23.89 -5.02
N LYS A 27 4.91 23.56 -3.80
CA LYS A 27 5.47 24.12 -2.58
C LYS A 27 6.91 23.67 -2.30
N GLU A 28 7.26 22.45 -2.67
CA GLU A 28 8.62 21.93 -2.56
C GLU A 28 9.55 22.67 -3.53
N TYR A 29 9.16 22.77 -4.81
CA TYR A 29 9.93 23.51 -5.80
C TYR A 29 9.98 25.01 -5.51
N ASP A 30 8.93 25.60 -4.95
CA ASP A 30 8.90 26.99 -4.47
C ASP A 30 10.03 27.26 -3.46
N ALA A 31 10.16 26.42 -2.44
CA ALA A 31 11.22 26.54 -1.44
C ALA A 31 12.63 26.27 -2.00
N HIS A 32 12.76 25.34 -2.94
CA HIS A 32 14.05 25.04 -3.57
C HIS A 32 14.51 26.13 -4.54
N LEU A 33 13.57 26.72 -5.30
CA LEU A 33 13.84 27.85 -6.17
C LEU A 33 14.24 29.08 -5.37
N ASP A 34 13.60 29.36 -4.22
CA ASP A 34 14.01 30.46 -3.35
C ASP A 34 15.48 30.33 -2.92
N ASN A 35 15.88 29.13 -2.48
CA ASN A 35 17.26 28.88 -2.08
C ASN A 35 18.22 29.05 -3.27
N LEU A 36 17.88 28.54 -4.45
CA LEU A 36 18.73 28.65 -5.63
C LEU A 36 18.85 30.10 -6.13
N LEU A 37 17.75 30.85 -6.16
CA LEU A 37 17.75 32.24 -6.62
C LEU A 37 18.57 33.14 -5.68
N VAL A 38 18.61 32.84 -4.38
CA VAL A 38 19.52 33.52 -3.45
C VAL A 38 20.99 33.24 -3.79
N GLU A 39 21.35 32.00 -4.16
CA GLU A 39 22.71 31.67 -4.61
C GLU A 39 23.08 32.39 -5.92
N LEU A 40 22.12 32.52 -6.84
CA LEU A 40 22.30 33.10 -8.16
C LEU A 40 22.11 34.62 -8.19
N PHE A 41 21.82 35.27 -7.06
CA PHE A 41 21.57 36.72 -6.94
C PHE A 41 22.71 37.60 -7.48
N LYS A 42 23.93 37.05 -7.59
CA LYS A 42 25.12 37.75 -8.10
C LYS A 42 25.19 37.83 -9.63
N LEU A 43 24.35 37.08 -10.34
CA LEU A 43 24.27 37.13 -11.80
C LEU A 43 23.33 38.27 -12.20
N GLU A 44 23.77 39.12 -13.12
CA GLU A 44 22.98 40.26 -13.63
C GLU A 44 22.05 39.87 -14.79
N ASP A 45 22.33 38.75 -15.47
CA ASP A 45 21.55 38.29 -16.63
C ASP A 45 20.46 37.28 -16.23
N GLU A 46 19.21 37.64 -16.51
CA GLU A 46 18.02 36.81 -16.30
C GLU A 46 18.06 35.52 -17.15
N SER A 47 18.70 35.55 -18.33
CA SER A 47 18.87 34.39 -19.19
C SER A 47 19.82 33.36 -18.58
N GLU A 48 20.96 33.81 -18.05
CA GLU A 48 21.94 32.92 -17.40
C GLU A 48 21.37 32.29 -16.12
N ILE A 49 20.56 33.05 -15.37
CA ILE A 49 19.85 32.53 -14.19
C ILE A 49 18.88 31.42 -14.62
N ARG A 50 18.13 31.62 -15.72
CA ARG A 50 17.18 30.63 -16.24
C ARG A 50 17.88 29.34 -16.68
N ASP A 51 19.01 29.46 -17.38
CA ASP A 51 19.79 28.31 -17.81
C ASP A 51 20.37 27.53 -16.62
N GLN A 52 20.80 28.23 -15.56
CA GLN A 52 21.25 27.59 -14.31
C GLN A 52 20.12 26.85 -13.58
N VAL A 53 18.92 27.45 -13.54
CA VAL A 53 17.72 26.81 -12.97
C VAL A 53 17.39 25.52 -13.73
N TYR A 54 17.33 25.57 -15.07
CA TYR A 54 17.06 24.39 -15.90
C TYR A 54 18.17 23.35 -15.83
N SER A 55 19.44 23.77 -15.75
CA SER A 55 20.55 22.83 -15.58
C SER A 55 20.54 22.10 -14.24
N ARG A 56 20.03 22.72 -13.17
CA ARG A 56 19.99 22.09 -11.84
C ARG A 56 18.72 21.30 -11.56
N PHE A 57 17.57 21.82 -11.97
CA PHE A 57 16.27 21.19 -11.68
C PHE A 57 15.68 20.41 -12.85
N GLY A 58 16.15 20.66 -14.08
CA GLY A 58 15.45 20.27 -15.29
C GLY A 58 14.40 21.30 -15.70
N THR A 59 13.83 21.09 -16.88
CA THR A 59 12.70 21.90 -17.38
C THR A 59 11.40 21.52 -16.66
N PRO A 60 10.41 22.44 -16.58
CA PRO A 60 9.11 22.12 -16.00
C PRO A 60 8.42 20.90 -16.64
N GLU A 61 8.64 20.65 -17.93
CA GLU A 61 8.13 19.48 -18.65
C GLU A 61 8.81 18.19 -18.19
N GLU A 62 10.14 18.17 -18.06
CA GLU A 62 10.90 17.01 -17.56
C GLU A 62 10.52 16.67 -16.13
N ILE A 63 10.38 17.68 -15.26
CA ILE A 63 9.95 17.49 -13.87
C ILE A 63 8.55 16.87 -13.85
N ALA A 64 7.61 17.42 -14.63
CA ALA A 64 6.26 16.87 -14.68
C ALA A 64 6.24 15.44 -15.24
N ALA A 65 7.12 15.11 -16.20
CA ALA A 65 7.26 13.76 -16.74
C ALA A 65 7.76 12.77 -15.66
N ILE A 66 8.77 13.15 -14.87
CA ILE A 66 9.29 12.35 -13.74
C ILE A 66 8.18 12.07 -12.73
N TRP A 67 7.44 13.11 -12.30
CA TRP A 67 6.33 12.93 -11.35
C TRP A 67 5.17 12.12 -11.92
N LYS A 68 4.94 12.18 -13.24
CA LYS A 68 3.93 11.36 -13.93
C LYS A 68 4.35 9.88 -14.04
N GLU A 69 5.63 9.61 -14.23
CA GLU A 69 6.17 8.25 -14.21
C GLU A 69 6.14 7.68 -12.79
N GLU A 70 6.53 8.47 -11.79
CA GLU A 70 6.43 8.11 -10.39
C GLU A 70 4.99 7.77 -10.01
N LEU A 71 3.99 8.55 -10.47
CA LEU A 71 2.54 8.30 -10.34
C LEU A 71 2.08 6.91 -10.82
N SER A 72 2.67 6.40 -11.90
CA SER A 72 2.34 5.07 -12.40
C SER A 72 2.71 3.97 -11.40
N ILE A 73 3.65 4.27 -10.50
CA ILE A 73 4.18 3.41 -9.44
C ILE A 73 3.62 3.81 -8.06
N THR A 74 2.95 4.98 -7.90
CA THR A 74 2.47 5.54 -6.60
C THR A 74 1.01 5.12 -6.20
N PRO A 75 0.40 5.62 -5.08
CA PRO A 75 -0.43 4.88 -4.11
C PRO A 75 -1.57 4.00 -4.60
N SER A 76 -2.23 4.43 -5.67
CA SER A 76 -3.51 3.89 -6.07
C SER A 76 -3.37 2.45 -6.54
N ASN A 77 -2.29 2.18 -7.29
CA ASN A 77 -2.03 0.86 -7.86
C ASN A 77 -1.61 -0.14 -6.77
N MET A 78 -0.76 0.28 -5.82
CA MET A 78 -0.43 -0.56 -4.66
C MET A 78 -1.64 -0.84 -3.77
N LYS A 79 -2.49 0.16 -3.50
CA LYS A 79 -3.75 -0.03 -2.76
C LYS A 79 -4.64 -1.09 -3.43
N TRP A 80 -4.82 -1.00 -4.75
CA TRP A 80 -5.61 -1.97 -5.52
C TRP A 80 -4.98 -3.35 -5.56
N LEU A 81 -3.65 -3.43 -5.69
CA LEU A 81 -2.91 -4.69 -5.63
C LEU A 81 -3.13 -5.39 -4.28
N PHE A 82 -3.08 -4.65 -3.17
CA PHE A 82 -3.32 -5.22 -1.84
C PHE A 82 -4.77 -5.69 -1.63
N ILE A 83 -5.74 -4.93 -2.11
CA ILE A 83 -7.15 -5.32 -2.07
C ILE A 83 -7.38 -6.55 -2.96
N ALA A 84 -6.81 -6.57 -4.17
CA ALA A 84 -6.92 -7.68 -5.10
C ALA A 84 -6.31 -8.96 -4.54
N VAL A 85 -5.15 -8.89 -3.87
CA VAL A 85 -4.51 -10.06 -3.23
C VAL A 85 -5.36 -10.62 -2.10
N ASN A 86 -5.97 -9.78 -1.25
CA ASN A 86 -6.88 -10.27 -0.20
C ASN A 86 -8.15 -10.91 -0.78
N ILE A 87 -8.74 -10.28 -1.79
CA ILE A 87 -9.90 -10.83 -2.49
C ILE A 87 -9.54 -12.16 -3.16
N LEU A 88 -8.38 -12.25 -3.80
CA LEU A 88 -7.89 -13.47 -4.43
C LEU A 88 -7.70 -14.58 -3.41
N PHE A 89 -7.06 -14.32 -2.27
CA PHE A 89 -6.90 -15.33 -1.22
C PHE A 89 -8.24 -15.77 -0.64
N PHE A 90 -9.17 -14.84 -0.39
CA PHE A 90 -10.49 -15.15 0.15
C PHE A 90 -11.34 -15.96 -0.85
N ALA A 91 -11.35 -15.55 -2.12
CA ALA A 91 -12.07 -16.23 -3.19
C ALA A 91 -11.47 -17.61 -3.47
N ALA A 92 -10.15 -17.72 -3.57
CA ALA A 92 -9.46 -19.00 -3.78
C ALA A 92 -9.73 -19.96 -2.62
N GLY A 93 -9.64 -19.51 -1.37
CA GLY A 93 -9.97 -20.32 -0.20
C GLY A 93 -11.43 -20.77 -0.18
N SER A 94 -12.36 -19.87 -0.54
CA SER A 94 -13.80 -20.19 -0.61
C SER A 94 -14.10 -21.22 -1.69
N VAL A 95 -13.56 -21.03 -2.90
CA VAL A 95 -13.72 -21.96 -4.02
C VAL A 95 -13.10 -23.32 -3.69
N LEU A 96 -11.91 -23.33 -3.10
CA LEU A 96 -11.25 -24.57 -2.69
C LEU A 96 -12.07 -25.34 -1.66
N THR A 97 -12.61 -24.64 -0.66
CA THR A 97 -13.47 -25.24 0.38
C THR A 97 -14.74 -25.82 -0.23
N LEU A 98 -15.41 -25.09 -1.11
CA LEU A 98 -16.62 -25.55 -1.79
C LEU A 98 -16.34 -26.74 -2.70
N ALA A 99 -15.28 -26.66 -3.51
CA ALA A 99 -14.89 -27.72 -4.43
C ALA A 99 -14.54 -29.00 -3.66
N HIS A 100 -13.84 -28.91 -2.52
CA HIS A 100 -13.51 -30.09 -1.71
C HIS A 100 -14.75 -30.76 -1.12
N ASN A 101 -15.74 -29.98 -0.69
CA ASN A 101 -16.95 -30.53 -0.06
C ASN A 101 -18.02 -30.99 -1.05
N LEU A 102 -18.04 -30.44 -2.27
CA LEU A 102 -19.06 -30.74 -3.29
C LEU A 102 -18.56 -31.68 -4.39
N LEU A 103 -17.24 -31.82 -4.57
CA LEU A 103 -16.63 -32.64 -5.61
C LEU A 103 -15.75 -33.71 -4.98
N ASP A 104 -16.05 -34.99 -5.26
CA ASP A 104 -15.29 -36.15 -4.77
C ASP A 104 -13.97 -36.38 -5.54
N TRP A 105 -13.24 -35.31 -5.83
CA TRP A 105 -11.98 -35.38 -6.56
C TRP A 105 -10.82 -35.75 -5.62
N SER A 106 -10.27 -36.96 -5.79
CA SER A 106 -9.19 -37.50 -4.96
C SER A 106 -7.93 -36.63 -4.91
N TRP A 107 -7.57 -35.96 -6.01
CA TRP A 107 -6.45 -35.03 -6.07
C TRP A 107 -6.70 -33.77 -5.21
N LEU A 108 -7.94 -33.29 -5.18
CA LEU A 108 -8.35 -32.10 -4.44
C LEU A 108 -8.32 -32.37 -2.93
N THR A 109 -8.80 -33.55 -2.52
CA THR A 109 -8.71 -34.02 -1.13
C THR A 109 -7.26 -34.16 -0.67
N SER A 110 -6.38 -34.69 -1.53
CA SER A 110 -4.95 -34.80 -1.20
C SER A 110 -4.29 -33.43 -1.01
N LEU A 111 -4.60 -32.48 -1.90
CA LEU A 111 -4.15 -31.10 -1.79
C LEU A 111 -4.70 -30.42 -0.53
N TRP A 112 -5.98 -30.62 -0.23
CA TRP A 112 -6.64 -30.10 0.97
C TRP A 112 -5.96 -30.59 2.24
N VAL A 113 -5.75 -31.89 2.39
CA VAL A 113 -5.08 -32.47 3.57
C VAL A 113 -3.66 -31.92 3.74
N GLN A 114 -2.92 -31.77 2.64
CA GLN A 114 -1.56 -31.21 2.70
C GLN A 114 -1.58 -29.73 3.08
N LEU A 115 -2.45 -28.92 2.49
CA LEU A 115 -2.56 -27.50 2.78
C LEU A 115 -3.01 -27.26 4.23
N THR A 116 -3.99 -28.03 4.69
CA THR A 116 -4.56 -27.93 6.05
C THR A 116 -3.65 -28.53 7.13
N SER A 117 -2.57 -29.22 6.77
CA SER A 117 -1.59 -29.76 7.73
C SER A 117 -0.58 -28.74 8.27
N PHE A 118 -0.48 -27.54 7.65
CA PHE A 118 0.42 -26.46 8.09
C PHE A 118 -0.32 -25.15 8.44
N PRO A 119 -1.35 -25.18 9.31
CA PRO A 119 -2.21 -24.02 9.53
C PRO A 119 -1.47 -22.87 10.25
N ILE A 120 -0.50 -23.19 11.10
CA ILE A 120 0.37 -22.19 11.75
C ILE A 120 1.26 -21.48 10.73
N LEU A 121 1.81 -22.22 9.76
CA LEU A 121 2.66 -21.64 8.72
C LEU A 121 1.87 -20.67 7.85
N ILE A 122 0.64 -21.04 7.48
CA ILE A 122 -0.28 -20.17 6.73
C ILE A 122 -0.55 -18.88 7.52
N ALA A 123 -0.82 -18.99 8.82
CA ALA A 123 -1.06 -17.84 9.68
C ALA A 123 0.18 -16.92 9.80
N LEU A 124 1.39 -17.49 9.90
CA LEU A 124 2.64 -16.72 9.93
C LEU A 124 2.92 -16.00 8.61
N ILE A 125 2.72 -16.67 7.46
CA ILE A 125 2.84 -16.05 6.14
C ILE A 125 1.85 -14.88 6.02
N TYR A 126 0.62 -15.07 6.48
CA TYR A 126 -0.40 -14.02 6.46
C TYR A 126 -0.02 -12.83 7.35
N LEU A 127 0.52 -13.09 8.55
CA LEU A 127 1.00 -12.04 9.44
C LEU A 127 2.20 -11.29 8.84
N PHE A 128 3.12 -12.01 8.18
CA PHE A 128 4.24 -11.40 7.47
C PHE A 128 3.78 -10.54 6.29
N PHE A 129 2.81 -11.00 5.51
CA PHE A 129 2.20 -10.22 4.43
C PHE A 129 1.62 -8.89 4.97
N TRP A 130 0.90 -8.94 6.08
CA TRP A 130 0.36 -7.74 6.73
C TRP A 130 1.44 -6.82 7.30
N ALA A 131 2.53 -7.38 7.83
CA ALA A 131 3.68 -6.60 8.26
C ALA A 131 4.34 -5.87 7.08
N LEU A 132 4.57 -6.56 5.97
CA LEU A 132 5.14 -5.99 4.75
C LEU A 132 4.24 -4.90 4.18
N LEU A 133 2.93 -5.13 4.15
CA LEU A 133 1.93 -4.14 3.72
C LEU A 133 1.98 -2.89 4.60
N GLY A 134 2.04 -3.05 5.92
CA GLY A 134 2.20 -1.93 6.85
C GLY A 134 3.45 -1.12 6.52
N TYR A 135 4.58 -1.80 6.30
CA TYR A 135 5.86 -1.20 5.95
C TYR A 135 5.79 -0.41 4.63
N GLU A 136 5.32 -1.01 3.55
CA GLU A 136 5.21 -0.36 2.24
C GLU A 136 4.28 0.85 2.27
N ILE A 137 3.15 0.79 2.99
CA ILE A 137 2.27 1.95 3.19
C ILE A 137 2.98 3.05 4.00
N GLY A 138 3.76 2.68 5.01
CA GLY A 138 4.54 3.62 5.79
C GLY A 138 5.59 4.35 4.95
N ARG A 139 6.33 3.57 4.15
CA ARG A 139 7.39 4.06 3.26
C ARG A 139 6.82 4.90 2.11
N GLY A 140 5.76 4.44 1.45
CA GLY A 140 5.21 5.11 0.27
C GLY A 140 4.30 6.32 0.55
N PHE A 141 3.64 6.39 1.71
CA PHE A 141 2.60 7.41 1.95
C PHE A 141 2.82 8.30 3.17
N GLY A 142 3.91 8.08 3.91
CA GLY A 142 4.29 8.92 5.05
C GLY A 142 3.12 9.23 5.98
N HIS A 143 2.87 10.50 6.28
CA HIS A 143 1.82 10.92 7.22
C HIS A 143 0.38 10.73 6.71
N LYS A 144 0.16 10.79 5.38
CA LYS A 144 -1.16 10.58 4.75
C LYS A 144 -1.55 9.09 4.71
N GLY A 145 -0.59 8.18 4.79
CA GLY A 145 -0.78 6.72 4.75
C GLY A 145 -1.58 6.11 5.90
N LYS A 146 -1.67 6.76 7.06
CA LYS A 146 -2.31 6.18 8.25
C LYS A 146 -3.81 5.93 8.06
N SER A 147 -4.51 6.86 7.39
CA SER A 147 -5.94 6.71 7.09
C SER A 147 -6.17 5.59 6.08
N LEU A 148 -5.33 5.55 5.03
CA LEU A 148 -5.36 4.52 4.00
C LEU A 148 -5.13 3.12 4.59
N MET A 149 -4.10 2.99 5.44
CA MET A 149 -3.81 1.76 6.17
C MET A 149 -5.02 1.27 6.95
N LYS A 150 -5.66 2.17 7.73
CA LYS A 150 -6.81 1.83 8.56
C LYS A 150 -7.97 1.32 7.72
N THR A 151 -8.34 2.05 6.67
CA THR A 151 -9.46 1.67 5.79
C THR A 151 -9.21 0.35 5.07
N THR A 152 -8.02 0.17 4.48
CA THR A 152 -7.65 -1.08 3.80
C THR A 152 -7.58 -2.26 4.77
N PHE A 153 -7.05 -2.04 5.98
CA PHE A 153 -7.00 -3.06 7.03
C PHE A 153 -8.40 -3.53 7.42
N PHE A 154 -9.30 -2.62 7.78
CA PHE A 154 -10.66 -3.00 8.18
C PHE A 154 -11.44 -3.65 7.01
N LEU A 155 -11.30 -3.13 5.79
CA LEU A 155 -12.00 -3.69 4.64
C LEU A 155 -11.58 -5.14 4.34
N ALA A 156 -10.30 -5.47 4.51
CA ALA A 156 -9.81 -6.84 4.31
C ALA A 156 -10.06 -7.76 5.52
N LEU A 157 -10.05 -7.22 6.75
CA LEU A 157 -10.24 -7.99 7.98
C LEU A 157 -11.71 -8.38 8.21
N VAL A 158 -12.66 -7.51 7.84
CA VAL A 158 -14.09 -7.72 8.11
C VAL A 158 -14.63 -9.02 7.50
N PRO A 159 -14.39 -9.36 6.22
CA PRO A 159 -14.83 -10.64 5.65
C PRO A 159 -14.27 -11.86 6.38
N ASN A 160 -12.98 -11.81 6.77
CA ASN A 160 -12.32 -12.89 7.50
C ASN A 160 -12.90 -13.07 8.92
N LEU A 161 -13.15 -11.97 9.62
CA LEU A 161 -13.80 -11.99 10.93
C LEU A 161 -15.22 -12.53 10.84
N ILE A 162 -15.99 -12.10 9.84
CA ILE A 162 -17.36 -12.61 9.60
C ILE A 162 -17.32 -14.12 9.38
N LEU A 163 -16.41 -14.62 8.54
CA LEU A 163 -16.27 -16.05 8.29
C LEU A 163 -15.96 -16.83 9.58
N MET A 164 -15.01 -16.35 10.39
CA MET A 164 -14.69 -16.98 11.69
C MET A 164 -15.88 -16.96 12.66
N VAL A 165 -16.68 -15.89 12.66
CA VAL A 165 -17.87 -15.80 13.50
C VAL A 165 -18.95 -16.79 13.02
N LEU A 166 -19.17 -16.89 11.71
CA LEU A 166 -20.12 -17.83 11.11
C LEU A 166 -19.75 -19.30 11.37
N THR A 167 -18.44 -19.62 11.37
CA THR A 167 -17.98 -20.97 11.74
C THR A 167 -18.21 -21.23 13.23
N ILE A 168 -17.84 -20.31 14.13
CA ILE A 168 -18.06 -20.45 15.58
C ILE A 168 -19.55 -20.65 15.94
N PHE A 169 -20.45 -19.86 15.32
CA PHE A 169 -21.89 -20.01 15.53
C PHE A 169 -22.51 -21.24 14.84
N ARG A 170 -21.68 -22.10 14.24
CA ARG A 170 -22.09 -23.33 13.51
C ARG A 170 -23.11 -23.09 12.40
N ILE A 171 -23.16 -21.86 11.86
CA ILE A 171 -23.92 -21.56 10.64
C ILE A 171 -23.28 -22.26 9.45
N ILE A 172 -21.93 -22.34 9.45
CA ILE A 172 -21.17 -23.19 8.52
C ILE A 172 -20.71 -24.45 9.29
N PRO A 173 -20.88 -25.67 8.73
CA PRO A 173 -20.46 -26.90 9.40
C PRO A 173 -18.95 -26.90 9.65
N HIS A 174 -18.52 -27.19 10.88
CA HIS A 174 -17.08 -27.27 11.22
C HIS A 174 -16.36 -28.35 10.42
N GLU A 175 -17.07 -29.43 10.09
CA GLU A 175 -16.62 -30.56 9.27
C GLU A 175 -16.01 -30.10 7.94
N TRP A 176 -16.57 -29.04 7.33
CA TRP A 176 -16.13 -28.52 6.03
C TRP A 176 -14.72 -27.94 6.05
N PHE A 177 -14.24 -27.57 7.24
CA PHE A 177 -12.92 -27.04 7.47
C PHE A 177 -12.05 -28.00 8.29
N SER A 178 -12.47 -29.25 8.50
CA SER A 178 -11.62 -30.26 9.10
C SER A 178 -10.48 -30.63 8.14
N PRO A 179 -9.22 -30.80 8.60
CA PRO A 179 -8.71 -30.68 9.97
C PRO A 179 -8.23 -29.27 10.36
N LEU A 180 -8.41 -28.26 9.51
CA LEU A 180 -7.90 -26.90 9.69
C LEU A 180 -8.45 -26.22 10.96
N LEU A 181 -9.77 -26.27 11.20
CA LEU A 181 -10.43 -25.57 12.31
C LEU A 181 -10.55 -26.46 13.56
N THR A 182 -9.42 -26.74 14.21
CA THR A 182 -9.43 -27.25 15.59
C THR A 182 -9.70 -26.12 16.59
N GLU A 183 -10.29 -26.42 17.74
CA GLU A 183 -10.61 -25.41 18.78
C GLU A 183 -9.37 -24.61 19.22
N THR A 184 -8.23 -25.30 19.34
CA THR A 184 -6.93 -24.68 19.65
C THR A 184 -6.47 -23.73 18.54
N PHE A 185 -6.66 -24.11 17.28
CA PHE A 185 -6.31 -23.26 16.14
C PHE A 185 -7.21 -22.01 16.05
N ILE A 186 -8.50 -22.14 16.33
CA ILE A 186 -9.43 -20.98 16.38
C ILE A 186 -8.94 -19.95 17.41
N GLY A 187 -8.54 -20.40 18.60
CA GLY A 187 -7.98 -19.50 19.62
C GLY A 187 -6.71 -18.78 19.17
N ILE A 188 -5.79 -19.50 18.50
CA ILE A 188 -4.57 -18.93 17.93
C ILE A 188 -4.90 -17.92 16.81
N CYS A 189 -5.85 -18.23 15.93
CA CYS A 189 -6.30 -17.35 14.85
C CYS A 189 -6.90 -16.06 15.39
N ILE A 190 -7.72 -16.12 16.44
CA ILE A 190 -8.27 -14.93 17.10
C ILE A 190 -7.13 -14.07 17.67
N LEU A 191 -6.19 -14.69 18.39
CA LEU A 191 -5.03 -13.97 18.94
C LEU A 191 -4.20 -13.31 17.83
N MET A 192 -3.87 -14.04 16.76
CA MET A 192 -3.14 -13.51 15.62
C MET A 192 -3.90 -12.38 14.93
N THR A 193 -5.23 -12.50 14.80
CA THR A 193 -6.07 -11.46 14.22
C THR A 193 -6.07 -10.18 15.06
N LEU A 194 -6.04 -10.28 16.38
CA LEU A 194 -5.87 -9.13 17.27
C LEU A 194 -4.48 -8.51 17.15
N LEU A 195 -3.44 -9.33 16.95
CA LEU A 195 -2.05 -8.89 16.77
C LEU A 195 -1.78 -8.30 15.37
N LEU A 196 -2.61 -8.59 14.37
CA LEU A 196 -2.43 -8.05 13.01
C LEU A 196 -2.40 -6.52 12.99
N TYR A 197 -3.32 -5.86 13.70
CA TYR A 197 -3.37 -4.39 13.73
C TYR A 197 -2.11 -3.76 14.35
N PRO A 198 -1.65 -4.14 15.55
CA PRO A 198 -0.42 -3.60 16.11
C PRO A 198 0.82 -3.94 15.27
N VAL A 199 0.89 -5.14 14.68
CA VAL A 199 1.98 -5.50 13.76
C VAL A 199 2.00 -4.57 12.54
N CYS A 200 0.87 -4.38 11.85
CA CYS A 200 0.76 -3.43 10.74
C CYS A 200 1.16 -2.01 11.15
N LEU A 201 0.74 -1.55 12.33
CA LEU A 201 1.05 -0.22 12.82
C LEU A 201 2.54 -0.04 13.11
N ILE A 202 3.19 -1.05 13.71
CA ILE A 202 4.63 -1.05 13.97
C ILE A 202 5.39 -0.99 12.65
N SER A 203 5.04 -1.86 11.69
CA SER A 203 5.67 -1.86 10.36
C SER A 203 5.44 -0.56 9.62
N TYR A 204 4.25 0.04 9.70
CA TYR A 204 3.96 1.37 9.15
C TYR A 204 4.86 2.46 9.74
N ARG A 205 5.05 2.46 11.06
CA ARG A 205 5.96 3.42 11.71
C ARG A 205 7.40 3.20 11.25
N TRP A 206 7.81 1.95 11.02
CA TRP A 206 9.14 1.62 10.53
C TRP A 206 9.33 2.09 9.08
N GLY A 207 8.40 1.77 8.18
CA GLY A 207 8.43 2.24 6.80
C GLY A 207 8.45 3.76 6.70
N LYS A 208 7.64 4.45 7.53
CA LYS A 208 7.63 5.92 7.60
C LYS A 208 9.01 6.49 7.94
N LYS A 209 9.74 5.86 8.87
CA LYS A 209 11.10 6.30 9.25
C LYS A 209 12.14 6.06 8.17
N ALA A 210 11.95 5.03 7.34
CA ALA A 210 12.87 4.70 6.24
C ALA A 210 12.67 5.57 4.99
N SER A 211 11.59 6.36 4.94
CA SER A 211 11.28 7.29 3.86
C SER A 211 11.82 8.71 4.12
N VAL A 212 12.36 8.99 5.31
CA VAL A 212 13.04 10.24 5.68
C VAL A 212 14.53 10.03 5.55
#